data_AF-A0ABD0RRC6-F1
#
_entry.id   AF-A0ABD0RRC6-F1
#
_cell.length_a   1.000
_cell.length_b   1.000
_cell.length_c   1.000
_cell.angle_alpha   90.00
_cell.angle_beta   90.00
_cell.angle_gamma   90.00
#
_symmetry.space_group_name_H-M   'P 1'
#
loop_
_entity.id
_entity.type
_entity.pdbx_description
1 polymer ?
#
loop_
_entity_poly.entity_id
_entity_poly.type
_entity_poly.pdbx_seq_one_letter_code
_entity_poly.pdbx_strand_id
1 'polypeptide(L)'
;FGSYKQLFMQTLSRGRTCYLGLPYPQRNWKDSGAKGGLPAVGLRLSDLISRLQQCYQLTTAGRFEEAVERFRVILLSVPLLV
;
A
#
# COMPACT_ATOMS: atom_id res chain seq x y z
N PHE A 1 -0.09 -12.31 12.37
CA PHE A 1 0.66 -11.21 11.72
C PHE A 1 1.89 -11.64 10.91
N GLY A 2 2.30 -12.93 10.90
CA GLY A 2 3.47 -13.37 10.10
C GLY A 2 3.38 -12.98 8.62
N SER A 3 2.26 -13.28 7.95
CA SER A 3 2.00 -12.94 6.54
C SER A 3 1.87 -11.43 6.26
N TYR A 4 1.67 -10.63 7.31
CA TYR A 4 1.56 -9.18 7.22
C TYR A 4 2.91 -8.48 7.33
N LYS A 5 3.96 -9.16 7.83
CA LYS A 5 5.27 -8.57 8.13
C LYS A 5 5.80 -7.71 6.97
N GLN A 6 5.76 -8.23 5.75
CA GLN A 6 6.25 -7.50 4.58
C GLN A 6 5.44 -6.22 4.31
N LEU A 7 4.12 -6.29 4.40
CA LEU A 7 3.23 -5.14 4.18
C LEU A 7 3.45 -4.04 5.23
N PHE A 8 3.66 -4.43 6.50
CA PHE A 8 3.96 -3.47 7.57
C PHE A 8 5.33 -2.83 7.38
N MET A 9 6.37 -3.62 7.07
CA MET A 9 7.72 -3.09 6.86
C MET A 9 7.77 -2.14 5.64
N GLN A 10 7.10 -2.49 4.54
CA GLN A 10 6.98 -1.62 3.37
C GLN A 10 6.16 -0.36 3.65
N THR A 11 5.12 -0.46 4.48
CA THR A 11 4.31 0.71 4.86
C THR A 11 5.09 1.65 5.79
N LEU A 12 5.89 1.11 6.69
CA LEU A 12 6.76 1.89 7.56
C LEU A 12 7.85 2.63 6.78
N SER A 13 8.48 1.97 5.80
CA SER A 13 9.58 2.56 5.02
C SER A 13 9.13 3.76 4.18
N ARG A 14 7.87 3.78 3.71
CA ARG A 14 7.31 4.91 2.94
C ARG A 14 6.69 6.02 3.81
N GLY A 15 6.62 5.83 5.13
CA GLY A 15 5.97 6.79 6.03
C GLY A 15 6.79 8.04 6.33
N ARG A 16 8.07 8.07 5.96
CA ARG A 16 9.01 9.15 6.29
C ARG A 16 9.93 9.42 5.10
N THR A 17 10.17 10.69 4.80
CA THR A 17 11.21 11.12 3.86
C THR A 17 12.36 11.70 4.67
N CYS A 18 13.59 11.21 4.46
CA CYS A 18 14.76 11.65 5.20
C CYS A 18 15.61 12.57 4.31
N TYR A 19 15.56 13.87 4.56
CA TYR A 19 16.52 14.86 4.08
C TYR A 19 16.64 15.93 5.17
N LEU A 20 17.81 16.56 5.32
CA LEU A 20 18.04 17.62 6.32
C LEU A 20 16.92 18.67 6.24
N GLY A 21 16.07 18.72 7.27
CA GLY A 21 15.02 19.74 7.43
C GLY A 21 13.64 19.45 6.80
N LEU A 22 13.39 18.28 6.17
CA LEU A 22 12.07 18.00 5.56
C LEU A 22 11.09 17.29 6.53
N PRO A 23 9.85 17.78 6.69
CA PRO A 23 8.85 17.21 7.61
C PRO A 23 8.16 15.94 7.08
N TYR A 24 7.44 15.24 7.96
CA TYR A 24 6.64 14.06 7.62
C TYR A 24 5.55 14.40 6.58
N PRO A 25 5.46 13.65 5.46
CA PRO A 25 4.47 13.94 4.41
C PRO A 25 3.05 13.67 4.92
N GLN A 26 2.18 14.67 4.79
CA GLN A 26 0.79 14.63 5.26
C GLN A 26 -0.21 14.73 4.11
N ARG A 27 -1.29 13.95 4.16
CA ARG A 27 -2.36 14.02 3.13
C ARG A 27 -3.18 15.31 3.21
N ASN A 28 -3.34 15.85 4.41
CA ASN A 28 -4.06 17.09 4.70
C ASN A 28 -3.09 18.22 5.06
N TRP A 29 -1.93 18.28 4.40
CA TRP A 29 -0.85 19.23 4.72
C TRP A 29 -1.30 20.69 4.70
N LYS A 30 -2.33 21.04 3.91
CA LYS A 30 -2.89 22.40 3.83
C LYS A 30 -3.57 22.85 5.13
N ASP A 31 -4.18 21.93 5.87
CA ASP A 31 -5.03 22.21 7.03
C ASP A 31 -4.56 21.48 8.31
N SER A 32 -3.39 20.84 8.28
CA SER A 32 -2.93 19.91 9.33
C SER A 32 -2.63 20.58 10.67
N GLY A 33 -2.31 21.88 10.69
CA GLY A 33 -1.84 22.56 11.90
C GLY A 33 -0.76 21.76 12.64
N ALA A 34 -0.66 21.94 13.96
CA ALA A 34 0.33 21.22 14.78
C ALA A 34 -0.13 19.82 15.25
N LYS A 35 -1.45 19.53 15.24
CA LYS A 35 -2.03 18.31 15.83
C LYS A 35 -2.97 17.52 14.91
N GLY A 36 -3.36 18.07 13.76
CA GLY A 36 -4.31 17.47 12.82
C GLY A 36 -3.67 16.66 11.69
N GLY A 37 -2.35 16.48 11.70
CA GLY A 37 -1.61 15.79 10.65
C GLY A 37 -2.01 14.34 10.42
N LEU A 38 -2.44 14.01 9.21
CA LEU A 38 -2.73 12.63 8.78
C LEU A 38 -1.66 12.17 7.78
N PRO A 39 -1.17 10.92 7.88
CA PRO A 39 -0.11 10.43 7.00
C PRO A 39 -0.53 10.43 5.53
N ALA A 40 0.43 10.64 4.63
CA ALA A 40 0.20 10.54 3.19
C ALA A 40 -0.30 9.14 2.78
N VAL A 41 -1.24 9.10 1.82
CA VAL A 41 -1.82 7.86 1.31
C VAL A 41 -0.86 7.24 0.29
N GLY A 42 -0.20 6.14 0.69
CA GLY A 42 0.77 5.44 -0.16
C GLY A 42 0.21 4.26 -0.97
N LEU A 43 -1.04 3.86 -0.74
CA LEU A 43 -1.73 2.78 -1.45
C LEU A 43 -3.13 3.28 -1.82
N ARG A 44 -3.46 3.31 -3.11
CA ARG A 44 -4.79 3.69 -3.60
C ARG A 44 -5.55 2.48 -4.10
N LEU A 45 -6.88 2.59 -4.14
CA LEU A 45 -7.74 1.54 -4.70
C LEU A 45 -7.38 1.24 -6.16
N SER A 46 -7.00 2.26 -6.94
CA SER A 46 -6.52 2.12 -8.32
C SER A 46 -5.33 1.16 -8.42
N ASP A 47 -4.40 1.20 -7.46
CA ASP A 47 -3.21 0.34 -7.47
C ASP A 47 -3.60 -1.13 -7.27
N LEU A 48 -4.62 -1.40 -6.45
CA LEU A 48 -5.15 -2.75 -6.25
C LEU A 48 -5.90 -3.24 -7.50
N ILE A 49 -6.69 -2.38 -8.14
CA ILE A 49 -7.42 -2.71 -9.37
C ILE A 49 -6.43 -3.06 -10.49
N SER A 50 -5.35 -2.28 -10.66
CA SER A 50 -4.31 -2.57 -11.65
C SER A 50 -3.61 -3.91 -11.38
N ARG A 51 -3.33 -4.24 -10.12
CA ARG A 51 -2.77 -5.56 -9.75
C ARG A 51 -3.74 -6.70 -9.99
N LEU A 52 -5.04 -6.46 -9.85
CA LEU A 52 -6.09 -7.45 -10.12
C LEU A 52 -6.09 -7.88 -11.60
N GLN A 53 -5.89 -6.93 -12.52
CA GLN A 53 -5.77 -7.24 -13.95
C GLN A 53 -4.59 -8.19 -14.25
N GLN A 54 -3.46 -8.01 -13.56
CA GLN A 54 -2.31 -8.93 -13.67
C GLN A 54 -2.65 -10.32 -13.13
N CYS A 55 -3.45 -10.42 -12.06
CA CYS A 55 -3.89 -11.72 -11.53
C CYS A 55 -4.79 -12.46 -12.53
N TYR A 56 -5.68 -11.74 -13.23
CA TYR A 56 -6.50 -12.35 -14.27
C TYR A 56 -5.65 -12.89 -15.43
N GLN A 57 -4.61 -12.17 -15.85
CA GLN A 57 -3.68 -12.66 -16.87
C GLN A 57 -2.95 -13.93 -16.42
N LEU A 58 -2.53 -14.02 -15.16
CA LEU A 58 -1.90 -15.21 -14.60
C LEU A 58 -2.85 -16.41 -14.58
N THR A 59 -4.11 -16.19 -14.21
CA THR A 59 -5.16 -17.22 -14.22
C THR A 59 -5.41 -17.72 -15.64
N THR A 60 -5.53 -16.83 -16.63
CA THR A 60 -5.73 -17.21 -18.05
C THR A 60 -4.52 -17.97 -18.60
N ALA A 61 -3.31 -17.66 -18.14
CA ALA A 61 -2.09 -18.37 -18.50
C ALA A 61 -1.92 -19.73 -17.79
N GLY A 62 -2.85 -20.13 -16.92
CA GLY A 62 -2.80 -21.39 -16.16
C GLY A 62 -1.84 -21.38 -14.96
N ARG A 63 -1.27 -20.22 -14.59
CA ARG A 63 -0.34 -20.08 -13.46
C ARG A 63 -1.09 -19.81 -12.16
N PHE A 64 -1.84 -20.80 -11.71
CA PHE A 64 -2.74 -20.67 -10.56
C PHE A 64 -2.02 -20.43 -9.23
N GLU A 65 -0.87 -21.06 -8.99
CA GLU A 65 -0.11 -20.84 -7.75
C GLU A 65 0.35 -19.38 -7.62
N GLU A 66 0.91 -18.81 -8.69
CA GLU A 66 1.29 -17.39 -8.73
C GLU A 66 0.08 -16.47 -8.61
N ALA A 67 -1.03 -16.81 -9.27
CA ALA A 67 -2.26 -16.01 -9.20
C ALA A 67 -2.82 -15.97 -7.77
N VAL A 68 -2.90 -17.12 -7.08
CA VAL A 68 -3.41 -17.22 -5.71
C VAL A 68 -2.56 -16.41 -4.73
N GLU A 69 -1.24 -16.47 -4.84
CA GLU A 69 -0.36 -15.68 -3.98
C GLU A 69 -0.58 -14.17 -4.20
N ARG A 70 -0.75 -13.75 -5.46
CA ARG A 70 -1.04 -12.34 -5.80
C ARG A 70 -2.42 -11.89 -5.33
N PHE A 71 -3.45 -12.73 -5.45
CA PHE A 71 -4.78 -12.45 -4.90
C PHE A 71 -4.73 -12.30 -3.37
N ARG A 72 -3.97 -13.14 -2.68
CA ARG A 72 -3.81 -13.07 -1.23
C ARG A 72 -3.13 -11.76 -0.81
N VAL A 73 -2.10 -11.31 -1.52
CA VAL A 73 -1.48 -10.00 -1.28
C VAL A 73 -2.47 -8.84 -1.47
N ILE A 74 -3.32 -8.89 -2.51
CA ILE A 74 -4.37 -7.89 -2.73
C ILE A 74 -5.34 -7.87 -1.54
N LEU A 75 -5.84 -9.04 -1.12
CA LEU A 75 -6.79 -9.17 -0.01
C LEU A 75 -6.21 -8.60 1.29
N LEU A 76 -4.96 -8.93 1.62
CA LEU A 76 -4.29 -8.41 2.81
C LEU A 76 -3.99 -6.90 2.72
N SER A 77 -3.96 -6.33 1.52
CA SER A 77 -3.73 -4.90 1.29
C SER A 77 -5.00 -4.04 1.36
N VAL A 78 -6.20 -4.64 1.20
CA VAL A 78 -7.50 -3.94 1.33
C VAL A 78 -7.65 -3.19 2.66
N PRO A 79 -7.37 -3.77 3.84
CA PRO A 79 -7.50 -3.04 5.12
C PRO A 79 -6.45 -1.94 5.31
N LEU A 80 -5.47 -1.79 4.41
CA LEU A 80 -4.44 -0.74 4.45
C LEU A 80 -4.80 0.48 3.58
N LEU A 81 -5.99 0.49 2.97
CA LEU A 81 -6.52 1.63 2.23
C LEU A 81 -7.03 2.73 3.19
N VAL A 82 -6.99 3.98 2.73
CA VAL A 82 -7.43 5.18 3.46
C VAL A 82 -8.19 6.12 2.54
#